data_AF-A0A9X6AG90-F1
#
_entry.id   AF-A0A9X6AG90-F1
#
_cell.length_a   1.000
_cell.length_b   1.000
_cell.length_c   1.000
_cell.angle_alpha   90.00
_cell.angle_beta   90.00
_cell.angle_gamma   90.00
#
_symmetry.space_group_name_H-M   'P 1'
#
loop_
_entity.id
_entity.type
_entity.pdbx_description
1 polymer ?
#
loop_
_entity_poly.entity_id
_entity_poly.type
_entity_poly.pdbx_seq_one_letter_code
_entity_poly.pdbx_strand_id
1 'polypeptide(L)'
;ADLVGFTRLTRRMEEEELGELVEAFETTAADLVAAHGGPLIKTLGDEVLYAADDAGIAAEIALRLIETMANDETMPELRVGIAFGTVTTRMGDVFGTTVNLASRLTSIAPRDAVLVDGAFAEELIRTADAPASEAEAAEAAAAAEKEGEEPPVYRFALQPMWQRPVRG
;
A
#
# COMPACT_ATOMS: atom_id res chain seq x y z
N ALA A 1 0.77 -6.93 -1.78
CA ALA A 1 2.07 -6.27 -2.00
C ALA A 1 2.98 -7.27 -2.69
N ASP A 2 3.86 -6.81 -3.57
CA ASP A 2 4.65 -7.66 -4.47
C ASP A 2 6.05 -7.06 -4.71
N LEU A 3 7.09 -7.90 -4.70
CA LEU A 3 8.46 -7.48 -4.96
C LEU A 3 8.69 -7.21 -6.46
N VAL A 4 9.18 -6.02 -6.78
CA VAL A 4 9.40 -5.59 -8.16
C VAL A 4 10.55 -6.39 -8.80
N GLY A 5 10.25 -7.05 -9.91
CA GLY A 5 11.27 -7.71 -10.71
C GLY A 5 11.80 -9.02 -10.12
N PHE A 6 11.10 -9.59 -9.14
CA PHE A 6 11.44 -10.86 -8.49
C PHE A 6 11.72 -12.00 -9.48
N THR A 7 10.90 -12.17 -10.53
CA THR A 7 11.14 -13.19 -11.57
C THR A 7 12.48 -13.03 -12.33
N ARG A 8 13.12 -11.86 -12.27
CA ARG A 8 14.47 -11.64 -12.82
C ARG A 8 15.55 -11.92 -11.76
N LEU A 9 15.26 -11.71 -10.49
CA LEU A 9 16.14 -12.04 -9.37
C LEU A 9 16.28 -13.55 -9.22
N THR A 10 15.19 -14.30 -9.32
CA THR A 10 15.20 -15.78 -9.23
C THR A 10 16.09 -16.47 -10.26
N ARG A 11 16.45 -15.79 -11.36
CA ARG A 11 17.35 -16.31 -12.41
C ARG A 11 18.82 -15.95 -12.21
N ARG A 12 19.13 -15.07 -11.25
CA ARG A 12 20.46 -14.50 -11.04
C ARG A 12 21.02 -14.81 -9.65
N MET A 13 20.16 -15.19 -8.70
CA MET A 13 20.53 -15.55 -7.34
C MET A 13 20.58 -17.07 -7.21
N GLU A 14 21.45 -17.54 -6.31
CA GLU A 14 21.43 -18.94 -5.92
C GLU A 14 20.19 -19.25 -5.06
N GLU A 15 19.81 -20.53 -4.98
CA GLU A 15 18.58 -20.96 -4.30
C GLU A 15 18.54 -20.56 -2.81
N GLU A 16 19.69 -20.63 -2.13
CA GLU A 16 19.84 -20.25 -0.72
C GLU A 16 19.62 -18.75 -0.51
N GLU A 17 20.27 -17.89 -1.32
CA GLU A 17 20.12 -16.43 -1.25
C GLU A 17 18.68 -16.00 -1.55
N LEU A 18 18.02 -16.67 -2.50
CA LEU A 18 16.62 -16.39 -2.81
C LEU A 18 15.70 -16.76 -1.65
N GLY A 19 15.97 -17.90 -0.99
CA GLY A 19 15.23 -18.33 0.19
C GLY A 19 15.33 -17.32 1.33
N GLU A 20 16.54 -16.85 1.62
CA GLU A 20 16.79 -15.83 2.66
C GLU A 20 16.05 -14.51 2.36
N LEU A 21 16.05 -14.07 1.09
CA LEU A 21 15.35 -12.86 0.67
C LEU A 21 13.84 -12.99 0.85
N VAL A 22 13.25 -14.12 0.45
CA VAL A 22 11.82 -14.37 0.62
C VAL A 22 11.45 -14.46 2.11
N GLU A 23 12.23 -15.17 2.91
CA GLU A 23 11.99 -15.29 4.35
C GLU A 23 12.09 -13.94 5.07
N ALA A 24 13.08 -13.11 4.72
CA ALA A 24 13.22 -11.76 5.25
C ALA A 24 12.03 -10.86 4.88
N PHE A 25 11.57 -10.95 3.63
CA PHE A 25 10.39 -10.23 3.15
C PHE A 25 9.12 -10.67 3.89
N GLU A 26 8.86 -11.97 3.95
CA GLU A 26 7.67 -12.54 4.60
C GLU A 26 7.64 -12.19 6.10
N THR A 27 8.77 -12.33 6.80
CA THR A 27 8.89 -12.02 8.23
C THR A 27 8.63 -10.54 8.50
N THR A 28 9.31 -9.66 7.77
CA THR A 28 9.14 -8.21 7.91
C THR A 28 7.71 -7.79 7.60
N ALA A 29 7.09 -8.39 6.57
CA ALA A 29 5.72 -8.11 6.24
C ALA A 29 4.74 -8.57 7.32
N ALA A 30 4.93 -9.77 7.87
CA ALA A 30 4.12 -10.29 8.96
C ALA A 30 4.20 -9.40 10.21
N ASP A 31 5.40 -8.98 10.59
CA ASP A 31 5.63 -8.13 11.76
C ASP A 31 4.96 -6.77 11.62
N LEU A 32 5.12 -6.10 10.46
CA LEU A 32 4.50 -4.80 10.20
C LEU A 32 2.97 -4.89 10.14
N VAL A 33 2.44 -5.90 9.43
CA VAL A 33 0.99 -6.11 9.34
C VAL A 33 0.38 -6.33 10.73
N ALA A 34 1.02 -7.17 11.56
CA ALA A 34 0.56 -7.44 12.92
C ALA A 34 0.69 -6.22 13.84
N ALA A 35 1.80 -5.47 13.76
CA ALA A 35 2.05 -4.29 14.61
C ALA A 35 1.01 -3.18 14.40
N HIS A 36 0.43 -3.09 13.21
CA HIS A 36 -0.58 -2.10 12.86
C HIS A 36 -2.03 -2.63 12.90
N GLY A 37 -2.23 -3.89 13.31
CA GLY A 37 -3.57 -4.47 13.54
C GLY A 37 -4.25 -5.05 12.30
N GLY A 38 -3.52 -5.28 11.21
CA GLY A 38 -4.03 -6.01 10.05
C GLY A 38 -3.83 -7.52 10.19
N PRO A 39 -4.77 -8.38 9.75
CA PRO A 39 -4.48 -9.79 9.55
C PRO A 39 -3.67 -10.02 8.26
N LEU A 40 -2.50 -10.65 8.40
CA LEU A 40 -1.81 -11.27 7.27
C LEU A 40 -2.61 -12.51 6.85
N ILE A 41 -3.09 -12.54 5.61
CA ILE A 41 -3.95 -13.61 5.11
C ILE A 41 -3.11 -14.76 4.57
N LYS A 42 -2.18 -14.44 3.65
CA LYS A 42 -1.28 -15.42 3.04
C LYS A 42 -0.07 -14.76 2.42
N THR A 43 0.99 -15.53 2.32
CA THR A 43 2.16 -15.25 1.50
C THR A 43 2.17 -16.16 0.27
N LEU A 44 2.74 -15.68 -0.82
CA LEU A 44 2.78 -16.33 -2.13
C LEU A 44 4.17 -16.10 -2.74
N GLY A 45 5.22 -16.56 -2.04
CA GLY A 45 6.60 -16.31 -2.44
C GLY A 45 6.97 -14.84 -2.28
N ASP A 46 7.01 -14.11 -3.40
CA ASP A 46 7.32 -12.68 -3.47
C ASP A 46 6.14 -11.75 -3.19
N GLU A 47 4.96 -12.32 -2.99
CA GLU A 47 3.74 -11.58 -2.71
C GLU A 47 3.23 -11.83 -1.29
N VAL A 48 2.70 -10.77 -0.67
CA VAL A 48 1.90 -10.88 0.56
C VAL A 48 0.51 -10.30 0.36
N LEU A 49 -0.48 -11.00 0.88
CA LEU A 49 -1.86 -10.53 0.98
C LEU A 49 -2.21 -10.32 2.45
N TYR A 50 -2.58 -9.09 2.79
CA TYR A 50 -3.13 -8.72 4.09
C TYR A 50 -4.48 -8.04 3.89
N ALA A 51 -5.25 -7.96 4.96
CA ALA A 51 -6.48 -7.17 5.02
C ALA A 51 -6.45 -6.22 6.22
N ALA A 52 -7.34 -5.24 6.25
CA ALA A 52 -7.66 -4.45 7.43
C ALA A 52 -9.13 -4.01 7.35
N ASP A 53 -9.77 -3.85 8.51
CA ASP A 53 -11.16 -3.39 8.58
C ASP A 53 -11.28 -1.85 8.46
N ASP A 54 -10.15 -1.14 8.58
CA ASP A 54 -10.05 0.32 8.47
C ASP A 54 -9.12 0.71 7.31
N ALA A 55 -9.58 1.65 6.47
CA ALA A 55 -8.82 2.10 5.31
C ALA A 55 -7.52 2.81 5.71
N GLY A 56 -7.55 3.60 6.79
CA GLY A 56 -6.36 4.28 7.29
C GLY A 56 -5.29 3.31 7.80
N ILE A 57 -5.69 2.22 8.46
CA ILE A 57 -4.78 1.13 8.86
C ILE A 57 -4.20 0.43 7.62
N ALA A 58 -5.03 0.09 6.63
CA ALA A 58 -4.56 -0.56 5.41
C ALA A 58 -3.52 0.30 4.66
N ALA A 59 -3.75 1.62 4.59
CA ALA A 59 -2.85 2.58 3.96
C ALA A 59 -1.53 2.73 4.75
N GLU A 60 -1.60 2.83 6.08
CA GLU A 60 -0.41 2.89 6.93
C GLU A 60 0.48 1.66 6.75
N ILE A 61 -0.11 0.45 6.80
CA ILE A 61 0.63 -0.80 6.59
C ILE A 61 1.33 -0.77 5.22
N ALA A 62 0.63 -0.39 4.16
CA ALA A 62 1.21 -0.34 2.81
C ALA A 62 2.41 0.59 2.72
N LEU A 63 2.29 1.80 3.29
CA LEU A 63 3.35 2.80 3.28
C LEU A 63 4.54 2.36 4.12
N ARG A 64 4.30 1.74 5.29
CA ARG A 64 5.36 1.21 6.16
C ARG A 64 6.10 0.04 5.52
N LEU A 65 5.40 -0.83 4.81
CA LEU A 65 6.03 -1.89 4.03
C LEU A 65 6.97 -1.29 2.98
N ILE A 66 6.50 -0.33 2.18
CA ILE A 66 7.34 0.33 1.16
C ILE A 66 8.54 1.03 1.82
N GLU A 67 8.31 1.82 2.86
CA GLU A 67 9.36 2.55 3.57
C GLU A 67 10.42 1.60 4.15
N THR A 68 9.98 0.50 4.77
CA THR A 68 10.91 -0.47 5.38
C THR A 68 11.73 -1.18 4.32
N MET A 69 11.10 -1.66 3.23
CA MET A 69 11.83 -2.35 2.16
C MET A 69 12.76 -1.39 1.41
N ALA A 70 12.35 -0.14 1.18
CA ALA A 70 13.19 0.85 0.51
C ALA A 70 14.43 1.27 1.33
N ASN A 71 14.41 1.08 2.65
CA ASN A 71 15.55 1.35 3.53
C ASN A 71 16.51 0.15 3.66
N ASP A 72 16.18 -1.00 3.06
CA ASP A 72 17.04 -2.19 3.02
C ASP A 72 17.62 -2.35 1.62
N GLU A 73 18.94 -2.11 1.46
CA GLU A 73 19.63 -2.20 0.17
C GLU A 73 19.65 -3.62 -0.43
N THR A 74 19.40 -4.65 0.40
CA THR A 74 19.31 -6.04 -0.05
C THR A 74 17.93 -6.40 -0.58
N MET A 75 16.93 -5.56 -0.31
CA MET A 75 15.54 -5.80 -0.67
C MET A 75 15.19 -5.13 -2.01
N PRO A 76 14.44 -5.82 -2.90
CA PRO A 76 13.90 -5.19 -4.09
C PRO A 76 12.84 -4.14 -3.75
N GLU A 77 12.59 -3.23 -4.70
CA GLU A 77 11.50 -2.25 -4.53
C GLU A 77 10.16 -2.97 -4.36
N LEU A 78 9.27 -2.39 -3.55
CA LEU A 78 7.95 -2.96 -3.28
C LEU A 78 6.88 -2.18 -4.03
N ARG A 79 5.85 -2.87 -4.49
CA ARG A 79 4.62 -2.24 -4.98
C ARG A 79 3.40 -2.78 -4.25
N VAL A 80 2.41 -1.92 -4.02
CA VAL A 80 1.20 -2.29 -3.28
C VAL A 80 -0.04 -1.83 -4.03
N GLY A 81 -1.02 -2.71 -4.17
CA GLY A 81 -2.37 -2.37 -4.62
C GLY A 81 -3.39 -2.63 -3.52
N ILE A 82 -4.30 -1.69 -3.27
CA ILE A 82 -5.35 -1.81 -2.27
C ILE A 82 -6.70 -1.55 -2.93
N ALA A 83 -7.69 -2.39 -2.63
CA ALA A 83 -9.07 -2.18 -3.03
C ALA A 83 -9.98 -2.21 -1.81
N PHE A 84 -11.03 -1.40 -1.81
CA PHE A 84 -12.00 -1.33 -0.71
C PHE A 84 -13.31 -1.99 -1.10
N GLY A 85 -13.84 -2.84 -0.21
CA GLY A 85 -15.12 -3.50 -0.44
C GLY A 85 -15.27 -4.81 0.32
N THR A 86 -16.36 -5.51 0.06
CA THR A 86 -16.66 -6.77 0.74
C THR A 86 -15.75 -7.89 0.25
N VAL A 87 -15.41 -8.79 1.17
CA VAL A 87 -14.64 -10.01 0.89
C VAL A 87 -15.34 -11.21 1.51
N THR A 88 -15.18 -12.37 0.89
CA THR A 88 -15.65 -13.65 1.44
C THR A 88 -14.48 -14.35 2.10
N THR A 89 -14.57 -14.57 3.41
CA THR A 89 -13.56 -15.32 4.17
C THR A 89 -13.92 -16.81 4.21
N ARG A 90 -12.97 -17.68 3.87
CA ARG A 90 -13.15 -19.14 3.95
C ARG A 90 -11.83 -19.82 4.28
N MET A 91 -11.83 -20.65 5.33
CA MET A 91 -10.66 -21.43 5.76
C MET A 91 -9.39 -20.58 5.97
N GLY A 92 -9.54 -19.35 6.48
CA GLY A 92 -8.42 -18.44 6.71
C GLY A 92 -7.96 -17.65 5.49
N ASP A 93 -8.58 -17.84 4.32
CA ASP A 93 -8.28 -17.09 3.09
C ASP A 93 -9.44 -16.16 2.70
N VAL A 94 -9.18 -15.18 1.82
CA VAL A 94 -10.16 -14.19 1.34
C VAL A 94 -10.35 -14.27 -0.18
N PHE A 95 -11.60 -14.14 -0.61
CA PHE A 95 -12.01 -14.22 -2.02
C PHE A 95 -13.01 -13.13 -2.36
N GLY A 96 -13.04 -12.72 -3.63
CA GLY A 96 -14.06 -11.82 -4.15
C GLY A 96 -13.56 -10.88 -5.23
N THR A 97 -14.47 -10.06 -5.74
CA THR A 97 -14.15 -9.02 -6.74
C THR A 97 -13.16 -8.01 -6.20
N THR A 98 -13.24 -7.66 -4.91
CA THR A 98 -12.32 -6.75 -4.21
C THR A 98 -10.89 -7.29 -4.21
N VAL A 99 -10.70 -8.58 -3.89
CA VAL A 99 -9.38 -9.24 -3.90
C VAL A 99 -8.78 -9.25 -5.32
N ASN A 100 -9.61 -9.56 -6.32
CA ASN A 100 -9.19 -9.53 -7.73
C ASN A 100 -8.78 -8.13 -8.18
N LEU A 101 -9.49 -7.09 -7.72
CA LEU A 101 -9.15 -5.70 -8.01
C LEU A 101 -7.83 -5.30 -7.34
N ALA A 102 -7.63 -5.62 -6.06
CA ALA A 102 -6.38 -5.36 -5.35
C ALA A 102 -5.16 -6.00 -6.04
N SER A 103 -5.30 -7.26 -6.51
CA SER A 103 -4.26 -7.94 -7.29
C SER A 103 -3.97 -7.22 -8.62
N ARG A 104 -5.01 -6.81 -9.35
CA ARG A 104 -4.84 -6.03 -10.60
C ARG A 104 -4.15 -4.69 -10.34
N LEU A 105 -4.55 -3.97 -9.29
CA LEU A 105 -3.91 -2.71 -8.90
C LEU A 105 -2.44 -2.93 -8.56
N THR A 106 -2.12 -3.99 -7.80
CA THR A 106 -0.73 -4.34 -7.47
C THR A 106 0.09 -4.58 -8.74
N SER A 107 -0.47 -5.29 -9.73
CA SER A 107 0.25 -5.59 -10.98
C SER A 107 0.61 -4.37 -11.82
N ILE A 108 -0.16 -3.27 -11.71
CA ILE A 108 0.05 -2.01 -12.45
C ILE A 108 0.62 -0.90 -11.55
N ALA A 109 0.75 -1.16 -10.24
CA ALA A 109 1.30 -0.20 -9.30
C ALA A 109 2.75 0.11 -9.69
N PRO A 110 3.15 1.39 -9.71
CA PRO A 110 4.54 1.76 -9.86
C PRO A 110 5.40 1.18 -8.72
N ARG A 111 6.70 1.16 -8.95
CA ARG A 111 7.69 0.85 -7.90
C ARG A 111 7.58 1.88 -6.77
N ASP A 112 7.76 1.41 -5.54
CA ASP A 112 7.70 2.18 -4.29
C ASP A 112 6.46 3.06 -4.22
N ALA A 113 5.32 2.49 -4.63
CA ALA A 113 4.05 3.19 -4.63
C ALA A 113 2.91 2.30 -4.17
N VAL A 114 1.95 2.93 -3.51
CA VAL A 114 0.64 2.37 -3.21
C VAL A 114 -0.34 2.87 -4.26
N LEU A 115 -1.03 1.95 -4.90
CA LEU A 115 -2.15 2.26 -5.78
C LEU A 115 -3.46 1.80 -5.13
N VAL A 116 -4.46 2.66 -5.14
CA VAL A 116 -5.76 2.39 -4.53
C VAL A 116 -6.89 2.52 -5.56
N ASP A 117 -8.02 1.84 -5.34
CA ASP A 117 -9.23 2.09 -6.12
C ASP A 117 -9.97 3.35 -5.65
N GLY A 118 -10.99 3.75 -6.43
CA GLY A 118 -11.81 4.91 -6.10
C GLY A 118 -12.55 4.75 -4.77
N ALA A 119 -13.05 3.56 -4.46
CA ALA A 119 -13.77 3.30 -3.21
C ALA A 119 -12.89 3.48 -1.98
N PHE A 120 -11.63 3.04 -2.04
CA PHE A 120 -10.67 3.24 -0.96
C PHE A 120 -10.29 4.72 -0.81
N ALA A 121 -10.10 5.44 -1.92
CA ALA A 121 -9.85 6.87 -1.90
C ALA A 121 -11.03 7.65 -1.28
N GLU A 122 -12.26 7.34 -1.69
CA GLU A 122 -13.49 7.91 -1.12
C GLU A 122 -13.59 7.63 0.38
N GLU A 123 -13.23 6.43 0.82
CA GLU A 123 -13.25 6.06 2.23
C GLU A 123 -12.25 6.88 3.06
N LEU A 124 -11.00 7.04 2.59
CA LEU A 124 -10.00 7.88 3.28
C LEU A 124 -10.43 9.34 3.37
N ILE A 125 -11.11 9.87 2.35
CA ILE A 125 -11.66 11.23 2.38
C ILE A 125 -12.80 11.31 3.40
N ARG A 126 -13.68 10.31 3.42
CA ARG A 126 -14.83 10.24 4.32
C ARG A 126 -14.40 10.17 5.80
N THR A 127 -13.30 9.50 6.12
CA THR A 127 -12.74 9.42 7.48
C THR A 127 -11.82 10.59 7.83
N ALA A 128 -11.63 11.53 6.90
CA ALA A 128 -10.69 12.66 7.01
C ALA A 128 -9.21 12.23 7.20
N ASP A 129 -8.85 11.01 6.79
CA ASP A 129 -7.46 10.56 6.74
C ASP A 129 -6.71 11.14 5.54
N ALA A 130 -7.42 11.50 4.46
CA ALA A 130 -6.85 12.12 3.26
C ALA A 130 -7.73 13.27 2.72
N PRO A 131 -7.15 14.28 2.05
CA PRO A 131 -7.92 15.28 1.31
C PRO A 131 -8.37 14.69 -0.04
N ALA A 132 -9.40 15.28 -0.67
CA ALA A 132 -9.82 14.83 -2.00
C ALA A 132 -8.79 15.15 -3.09
N SER A 133 -7.97 16.18 -2.87
CA SER A 133 -6.78 16.47 -3.68
C SER A 133 -5.80 17.37 -2.93
N GLU A 134 -4.56 17.46 -3.43
CA GLU A 134 -3.57 18.44 -2.91
C GLU A 134 -4.04 19.89 -3.04
N ALA A 135 -4.78 20.20 -4.11
CA ALA A 135 -5.33 21.54 -4.33
C ALA A 135 -6.38 21.89 -3.25
N GLU A 136 -7.29 20.96 -2.95
CA GLU A 136 -8.28 21.15 -1.88
C GLU A 136 -7.63 21.25 -0.51
N ALA A 137 -6.58 20.47 -0.23
CA ALA A 137 -5.83 20.59 1.02
C ALA A 137 -5.17 21.97 1.15
N ALA A 138 -4.57 22.48 0.07
CA ALA A 138 -3.95 23.80 0.04
C ALA A 138 -4.98 24.94 0.21
N GLU A 139 -6.14 24.81 -0.42
CA GLU A 139 -7.26 25.75 -0.26
C GLU A 139 -7.80 25.76 1.17
N ALA A 140 -7.98 24.58 1.77
CA ALA A 140 -8.44 24.44 3.15
C ALA A 140 -7.43 25.03 4.14
N ALA A 141 -6.14 24.79 3.95
CA ALA A 141 -5.09 25.38 4.78
C ALA A 141 -5.06 26.91 4.65
N ALA A 142 -5.18 27.45 3.44
CA ALA A 142 -5.22 28.89 3.21
C ALA A 142 -6.50 29.56 3.75
N ALA A 143 -7.62 28.84 3.81
CA ALA A 143 -8.85 29.30 4.44
C ALA A 143 -8.71 29.36 5.97
N ALA A 144 -8.21 28.29 6.59
CA ALA A 144 -7.95 28.24 8.03
C ALA A 144 -7.01 29.37 8.48
N GLU A 145 -5.93 29.64 7.72
CA GLU A 145 -5.01 30.75 8.00
C GLU A 145 -5.70 32.12 7.99
N LYS A 146 -6.61 32.37 7.03
CA LYS A 146 -7.37 33.64 6.94
C LYS A 146 -8.34 33.81 8.10
N GLU A 147 -8.90 32.71 8.59
CA GLU A 147 -9.87 32.69 9.69
C GLU A 147 -9.19 32.65 11.07
N GLY A 148 -7.87 32.45 11.12
CA GLY A 148 -7.11 32.32 12.36
C GLY A 148 -7.27 30.96 13.03
N GLU A 149 -7.67 29.94 12.27
CA GLU A 149 -7.87 28.55 12.70
C GLU A 149 -6.65 27.69 12.36
N GLU A 150 -6.53 26.53 13.03
CA GLU A 150 -5.50 25.54 12.69
C GLU A 150 -5.87 24.81 11.38
N PRO A 151 -4.93 24.65 10.43
CA PRO A 151 -5.21 23.97 9.17
C PRO A 151 -5.49 22.48 9.42
N PRO A 152 -6.36 21.85 8.60
CA PRO A 152 -6.61 20.43 8.72
C PRO A 152 -5.35 19.63 8.45
N VAL A 153 -5.08 18.62 9.29
CA VAL A 153 -3.95 17.71 9.15
C VAL A 153 -4.47 16.38 8.64
N TYR A 154 -3.92 15.93 7.52
CA TYR A 154 -4.24 14.64 6.92
C TYR A 154 -3.08 13.66 7.12
N ARG A 155 -3.40 12.38 7.27
CA ARG A 155 -2.40 11.31 7.40
C ARG A 155 -1.82 10.90 6.06
N PHE A 156 -2.62 11.01 4.99
CA PHE A 156 -2.24 10.62 3.64
C PHE A 156 -2.54 11.72 2.63
N ALA A 157 -1.82 11.70 1.51
CA ALA A 157 -2.11 12.51 0.35
C ALA A 157 -2.52 11.61 -0.82
N LEU A 158 -3.54 12.01 -1.57
CA LEU A 158 -4.01 11.31 -2.76
C LEU A 158 -3.57 12.06 -4.01
N GLN A 159 -2.95 11.34 -4.94
CA GLN A 159 -2.55 11.87 -6.25
C GLN A 159 -3.19 11.06 -7.38
N PRO A 160 -3.85 11.71 -8.36
CA PRO A 160 -4.36 11.02 -9.53
C PRO A 160 -3.23 10.39 -10.36
N MET A 161 -3.43 9.14 -10.81
CA MET A 161 -2.41 8.40 -11.55
C MET A 161 -1.90 9.14 -12.81
N TRP A 162 -2.76 9.92 -13.49
CA TRP A 162 -2.41 10.66 -14.71
C TRP A 162 -1.60 11.94 -14.46
N GLN A 163 -1.39 12.35 -13.20
CA GLN A 163 -0.65 13.58 -12.85
C GLN A 163 0.80 13.34 -12.43
N ARG A 164 1.31 12.10 -12.49
CA ARG A 164 2.74 11.87 -12.24
C ARG A 164 3.57 12.59 -13.31
N PRO A 165 4.53 13.45 -12.93
CA PRO A 165 5.48 13.99 -13.89
C PRO A 165 6.24 12.81 -14.49
N VAL A 166 6.16 12.67 -15.81
CA VAL A 166 7.02 11.75 -16.55
C VAL A 166 8.45 12.21 -16.27
N ARG A 167 9.21 11.45 -15.48
CA ARG A 167 10.65 11.68 -15.35
C ARG A 167 11.24 11.51 -16.75
N GLY A 168 11.57 12.63 -17.39
CA GLY A 168 12.38 12.69 -18.61
C GLY A 168 13.85 12.51 -18.30
#